data_AF-A0A3C8C6S1-F1
#
_entry.id   AF-A0A3C8C6S1-F1
#
_cell.length_a   1.000
_cell.length_b   1.000
_cell.length_c   1.000
_cell.angle_alpha   90.00
_cell.angle_beta   90.00
_cell.angle_gamma   90.00
#
_symmetry.space_group_name_H-M   'P 1'
#
loop_
_entity.id
_entity.type
_entity.pdbx_description
1 polymer ?
#
loop_
_entity_poly.entity_id
_entity_poly.type
_entity_poly.pdbx_seq_one_letter_code
_entity_poly.pdbx_strand_id
1 'polypeptide(L)'
;MGTQEIKIADVDHPYAKENGIEWSEEAWERVKHAPEFVRPGIRKLMVQRCMKRGFKIVTSDYLTEIRNESMMLVSKRVKGFGFEELTMDAFDVAKEKMRQSP
;
A
#
# COMPACT_ATOMS: atom_id res chain seq x y z
N MET A 1 -2.64 -6.26 28.66
CA MET A 1 -2.23 -6.05 27.25
C MET A 1 -1.47 -4.74 27.23
N GLY A 2 -0.14 -4.77 27.09
CA GLY A 2 0.67 -3.55 27.11
C GLY A 2 0.40 -2.77 25.83
N THR A 3 -0.03 -1.52 25.95
CA THR A 3 -0.07 -0.57 24.85
C THR A 3 1.39 -0.34 24.44
N GLN A 4 1.84 -0.95 23.35
CA GLN A 4 3.16 -0.62 22.81
C GLN A 4 3.13 0.84 22.39
N GLU A 5 4.08 1.61 22.90
CA GLU A 5 4.25 3.01 22.56
C GLU A 5 4.64 3.12 21.08
N ILE A 6 3.80 3.79 20.29
CA ILE A 6 4.05 3.99 18.86
C ILE A 6 5.05 5.14 18.72
N LYS A 7 6.29 4.82 18.36
CA LYS A 7 7.29 5.82 18.01
C LYS A 7 6.97 6.44 16.65
N ILE A 8 6.87 7.76 16.61
CA ILE A 8 6.63 8.51 15.38
C ILE A 8 7.96 8.82 14.71
N ALA A 9 8.07 8.53 13.42
CA ALA A 9 9.24 8.93 12.64
C ALA A 9 9.13 10.39 12.19
N ASP A 10 10.26 11.08 12.17
CA ASP A 10 10.42 12.31 11.40
C ASP A 10 10.53 11.96 9.92
N VAL A 11 9.40 12.01 9.22
CA VAL A 11 9.30 11.62 7.81
C VAL A 11 9.25 12.85 6.90
N ASP A 12 10.13 12.89 5.90
CA ASP A 12 10.03 13.89 4.84
C ASP A 12 9.03 13.45 3.77
N HIS A 13 7.74 13.60 4.07
CA HIS A 13 6.65 13.33 3.14
C HIS A 13 5.68 14.53 3.09
N PRO A 14 5.78 15.41 2.07
CA PRO A 14 4.95 16.62 1.97
C PRO A 14 3.45 16.35 2.06
N TYR A 15 2.95 15.37 1.29
CA TYR A 15 1.53 15.00 1.32
C TYR A 15 1.05 14.46 2.67
N ALA A 16 1.92 13.79 3.45
CA ALA A 16 1.56 13.36 4.80
C ALA A 16 1.46 14.57 5.75
N LYS A 17 2.43 15.50 5.67
CA LYS A 17 2.45 16.75 6.43
C LYS A 17 1.22 17.63 6.15
N GLU A 18 0.89 17.84 4.87
CA GLU A 18 -0.28 18.61 4.42
C GLU A 18 -1.61 18.08 4.95
N ASN A 19 -1.71 16.76 5.17
CA ASN A 19 -2.94 16.11 5.61
C ASN A 19 -2.93 15.74 7.10
N GLY A 20 -1.90 16.16 7.86
CA GLY A 20 -1.75 15.85 9.28
C GLY A 20 -1.73 14.34 9.56
N ILE A 21 -1.04 13.58 8.69
CA ILE A 21 -0.85 12.14 8.83
C ILE A 21 0.59 11.87 9.24
N GLU A 22 0.76 11.19 10.36
CA GLU A 22 2.05 10.77 10.89
C GLU A 22 2.35 9.32 10.49
N TRP A 23 3.60 8.91 10.66
CA TRP A 23 4.06 7.56 10.38
C TRP A 23 4.76 7.00 11.60
N SER A 24 4.46 5.75 11.95
CA SER A 24 5.31 5.05 12.90
C SER A 24 6.68 4.79 12.29
N GLU A 25 7.71 4.82 13.14
CA GLU A 25 9.09 4.53 12.75
C GLU A 25 9.20 3.16 12.06
N GLU A 26 8.53 2.16 12.64
CA GLU A 26 8.46 0.82 12.08
C GLU A 26 7.81 0.79 10.69
N ALA A 27 6.70 1.50 10.48
CA ALA A 27 6.03 1.54 9.18
C ALA A 27 6.91 2.21 8.13
N TRP A 28 7.56 3.32 8.49
CA TRP A 28 8.43 4.04 7.60
C TRP A 28 9.64 3.21 7.17
N GLU A 29 10.26 2.50 8.11
CA GLU A 29 11.39 1.61 7.83
C GLU A 29 10.98 0.43 6.93
N ARG A 30 9.83 -0.19 7.20
CA ARG A 30 9.30 -1.26 6.34
C ARG A 30 9.15 -0.83 4.87
N VAL A 31 8.74 0.41 4.61
CA VAL A 31 8.61 0.92 3.24
C VAL A 31 9.98 1.05 2.55
N LYS A 32 11.08 1.29 3.27
CA LYS A 32 12.42 1.35 2.68
C LYS A 32 12.87 0.00 2.11
N HIS A 33 12.39 -1.11 2.65
CA HIS A 33 12.67 -2.45 2.12
C HIS A 33 11.91 -2.79 0.83
N ALA A 34 10.91 -2.00 0.43
CA ALA A 34 10.24 -2.17 -0.85
C ALA A 34 11.13 -1.69 -2.03
N PRO A 35 10.92 -2.19 -3.26
CA PRO A 35 11.63 -1.70 -4.44
C PRO A 35 11.43 -0.20 -4.65
N GLU A 36 12.49 0.51 -5.04
CA GLU A 36 12.53 1.98 -5.06
C GLU A 36 11.38 2.61 -5.85
N PHE A 37 11.10 2.08 -7.05
CA PHE A 37 10.03 2.58 -7.91
C PHE A 37 8.61 2.44 -7.32
N VAL A 38 8.42 1.54 -6.33
CA VAL A 38 7.13 1.30 -5.66
C VAL A 38 6.96 2.18 -4.43
N ARG A 39 8.05 2.61 -3.78
CA ARG A 39 8.01 3.37 -2.51
C ARG A 39 7.14 4.63 -2.59
N PRO A 40 7.24 5.50 -3.62
CA PRO A 40 6.39 6.69 -3.71
C PRO A 40 4.89 6.35 -3.78
N GLY A 41 4.55 5.26 -4.48
CA GLY A 41 3.18 4.77 -4.59
C GLY A 41 2.61 4.28 -3.26
N ILE A 42 3.39 3.48 -2.52
CA ILE A 42 2.99 2.99 -1.18
C ILE A 42 2.75 4.17 -0.24
N ARG A 43 3.70 5.11 -0.17
CA ARG A 43 3.64 6.27 0.73
C ARG A 43 2.38 7.11 0.47
N LYS A 44 2.11 7.45 -0.80
CA LYS A 44 0.90 8.19 -1.18
C LYS A 44 -0.38 7.40 -0.87
N LEU A 45 -0.42 6.11 -1.19
CA LEU A 45 -1.59 5.26 -0.96
C LEU A 45 -1.95 5.17 0.52
N MET A 46 -0.96 5.00 1.41
CA MET A 46 -1.21 4.92 2.86
C MET A 46 -1.84 6.19 3.40
N VAL A 47 -1.31 7.36 3.02
CA VAL A 47 -1.87 8.66 3.46
C VAL A 47 -3.33 8.80 2.99
N GLN A 48 -3.61 8.48 1.72
CA GLN A 48 -4.98 8.51 1.18
C GLN A 48 -5.93 7.57 1.94
N ARG A 49 -5.45 6.37 2.30
CA ARG A 49 -6.25 5.39 3.02
C ARG A 49 -6.47 5.79 4.48
N CYS A 50 -5.48 6.36 5.15
CA CYS A 50 -5.63 6.92 6.50
C CYS A 50 -6.68 8.03 6.51
N MET A 51 -6.59 8.98 5.58
CA MET A 51 -7.59 10.05 5.44
C MET A 51 -9.00 9.48 5.23
N LYS A 52 -9.15 8.51 4.34
CA LYS A 52 -10.45 7.88 4.05
C LYS A 52 -11.04 7.14 5.26
N ARG A 53 -10.19 6.57 6.12
CA ARG A 53 -10.61 5.79 7.30
C ARG A 53 -10.63 6.59 8.60
N GLY A 54 -10.25 7.88 8.56
CA GLY A 54 -10.16 8.73 9.75
C GLY A 54 -8.98 8.41 10.67
N PHE A 55 -7.98 7.68 10.19
CA PHE A 55 -6.75 7.42 10.95
C PHE A 55 -5.76 8.57 10.81
N LYS A 56 -4.94 8.77 11.84
CA LYS A 56 -3.92 9.82 11.89
C LYS A 56 -2.48 9.32 11.80
N ILE A 57 -2.26 8.02 12.05
CA ILE A 57 -0.92 7.42 12.07
C ILE A 57 -0.93 6.20 11.14
N VAL A 58 0.02 6.16 10.21
CA VAL A 58 0.32 4.95 9.43
C VAL A 58 1.18 4.03 10.30
N THR A 59 0.63 2.87 10.66
CA THR A 59 1.33 1.86 11.46
C THR A 59 1.78 0.65 10.62
N SER A 60 2.64 -0.17 11.19
CA SER A 60 3.10 -1.42 10.60
C SER A 60 1.92 -2.36 10.28
N ASP A 61 0.99 -2.53 11.22
CA ASP A 61 -0.22 -3.32 11.01
C ASP A 61 -1.08 -2.76 9.88
N TYR A 62 -1.17 -1.44 9.78
CA TYR A 62 -1.92 -0.78 8.72
C TYR A 62 -1.34 -1.06 7.33
N LEU A 63 -0.01 -1.10 7.19
CA LEU A 63 0.63 -1.54 5.94
C LEU A 63 0.21 -2.96 5.55
N THR A 64 0.15 -3.86 6.52
CA THR A 64 -0.23 -5.26 6.30
C THR A 64 -1.71 -5.35 5.88
N GLU A 65 -2.59 -4.63 6.55
CA GLU A 65 -4.02 -4.55 6.21
C GLU A 65 -4.24 -4.09 4.77
N ILE A 66 -3.67 -2.94 4.38
CA ILE A 66 -3.85 -2.39 3.04
C ILE A 66 -3.19 -3.28 1.96
N ARG A 67 -2.05 -3.92 2.26
CA ARG A 67 -1.44 -4.91 1.37
C ARG A 67 -2.39 -6.07 1.12
N ASN A 68 -2.97 -6.65 2.17
CA ASN A 68 -3.86 -7.81 2.04
C ASN A 68 -5.11 -7.46 1.21
N GLU A 69 -5.71 -6.29 1.46
CA GLU A 69 -6.82 -5.79 0.63
C GLU A 69 -6.42 -5.64 -0.84
N SER A 70 -5.26 -5.04 -1.10
CA SER A 70 -4.74 -4.84 -2.46
C SER A 70 -4.51 -6.17 -3.16
N MET A 71 -3.93 -7.16 -2.47
CA MET A 71 -3.73 -8.50 -3.00
C MET A 71 -5.05 -9.20 -3.33
N MET A 72 -6.08 -9.08 -2.49
CA MET A 72 -7.39 -9.65 -2.80
C MET A 72 -8.00 -9.05 -4.07
N LEU A 73 -7.86 -7.73 -4.27
CA LEU A 73 -8.35 -7.06 -5.46
C LEU A 73 -7.61 -7.51 -6.73
N VAL A 74 -6.28 -7.64 -6.64
CA VAL A 74 -5.46 -8.15 -7.73
C VAL A 74 -5.84 -9.60 -8.05
N SER A 75 -5.95 -10.48 -7.05
CA SER A 75 -6.35 -11.87 -7.25
C SER A 75 -7.74 -12.00 -7.88
N LYS A 76 -8.71 -11.18 -7.46
CA LYS A 76 -10.04 -11.15 -8.09
C LYS A 76 -9.96 -10.74 -9.56
N ARG A 77 -9.13 -9.75 -9.89
CA ARG A 77 -8.94 -9.27 -11.26
C ARG A 77 -8.25 -10.32 -12.15
N VAL A 78 -7.22 -10.98 -11.63
CA VAL A 78 -6.50 -12.06 -12.33
C VAL A 78 -7.42 -13.26 -12.61
N LYS A 79 -8.25 -13.67 -11.65
CA LYS A 79 -9.32 -14.66 -11.88
C LYS A 79 -10.32 -14.22 -12.94
N GLY A 80 -10.71 -12.94 -12.96
CA GLY A 80 -11.58 -12.38 -14.00
C GLY A 80 -10.99 -12.43 -15.41
N PHE A 81 -9.65 -12.51 -15.53
CA PHE A 81 -8.97 -12.69 -16.82
C PHE A 81 -8.78 -14.15 -17.24
N GLY A 82 -9.21 -15.11 -16.41
CA GLY A 82 -9.13 -16.55 -16.67
C GLY A 82 -7.90 -17.23 -16.06
N PHE A 83 -7.17 -16.56 -15.15
CA PHE A 83 -5.99 -17.12 -14.51
C PHE A 83 -6.32 -17.61 -13.10
N GLU A 84 -5.89 -18.83 -12.76
CA GLU A 84 -6.13 -19.40 -11.43
C GLU A 84 -5.14 -18.89 -10.38
N GLU A 85 -3.92 -18.53 -10.81
CA GLU A 85 -2.81 -18.11 -9.95
C GLU A 85 -2.20 -16.78 -10.39
N LEU A 86 -1.56 -16.11 -9.42
CA LEU A 86 -0.84 -14.87 -9.64
C LEU A 86 0.58 -15.14 -10.13
N THR A 87 0.74 -15.39 -11.43
CA THR A 87 2.03 -15.62 -12.07
C THR A 87 2.51 -14.38 -12.85
N MET A 88 3.81 -14.32 -13.15
CA MET A 88 4.36 -13.23 -13.97
C MET A 88 3.71 -13.20 -15.37
N ASP A 89 3.44 -14.37 -15.95
CA ASP A 89 2.73 -14.49 -17.23
C ASP A 89 1.29 -13.94 -17.17
N ALA A 90 0.60 -14.12 -16.04
CA ALA A 90 -0.73 -13.55 -15.82
C ALA A 90 -0.69 -12.01 -15.80
N PHE A 91 0.41 -11.41 -15.34
CA PHE A 91 0.59 -9.95 -15.36
C PHE A 91 0.76 -9.41 -16.78
N ASP A 92 1.53 -10.07 -17.65
CA ASP A 92 1.75 -9.60 -19.03
C ASP A 92 0.46 -9.62 -19.85
N VAL A 93 -0.35 -10.68 -19.72
CA VAL A 93 -1.65 -10.76 -20.39
C VAL A 93 -2.65 -9.74 -19.82
N ALA A 94 -2.68 -9.55 -18.50
CA ALA A 94 -3.52 -8.53 -17.87
C ALA A 94 -3.17 -7.12 -18.35
N LYS A 95 -1.88 -6.81 -18.49
CA LYS A 95 -1.38 -5.53 -19.00
C LYS A 95 -1.85 -5.27 -20.44
N GLU A 96 -1.77 -6.28 -21.30
CA GLU A 96 -2.21 -6.15 -22.70
C GLU A 96 -3.73 -5.94 -22.79
N LYS A 97 -4.53 -6.69 -22.00
CA LYS A 97 -6.00 -6.51 -21.95
C LYS A 97 -6.41 -5.15 -21.38
N MET A 98 -5.68 -4.62 -20.41
CA MET A 98 -5.94 -3.26 -19.89
C MET A 98 -5.63 -2.18 -20.92
N ARG A 99 -4.60 -2.36 -21.76
CA ARG A 99 -4.28 -1.43 -22.86
C ARG A 99 -5.36 -1.40 -23.96
N GLN A 100 -6.11 -2.48 -24.09
CA GLN A 100 -7.18 -2.65 -25.07
C GLN A 100 -8.58 -2.36 -24.51
N SER A 101 -8.70 -2.01 -23.22
CA SER A 101 -9.98 -1.56 -22.67
C SER A 101 -10.28 -0.13 -23.11
N PRO A 102 -11.52 0.18 -23.54
CA PRO A 102 -11.93 1.51 -24.01
C PRO A 102 -11.86 2.59 -22.92
#